data_AF-A0A1I9GB39-F1
#
_entry.id   AF-A0A1I9GB39-F1
#
_cell.length_a   1.000
_cell.length_b   1.000
_cell.length_c   1.000
_cell.angle_alpha   90.00
_cell.angle_beta   90.00
_cell.angle_gamma   90.00
#
_symmetry.space_group_name_H-M   'P 1'
#
loop_
_entity.id
_entity.type
_entity.pdbx_description
1 polymer ?
#
loop_
_entity_poly.entity_id
_entity_poly.type
_entity_poly.pdbx_seq_one_letter_code
_entity_poly.pdbx_strand_id
1 'polypeptide(L)'
;PHESMPVPRPGSVSHVITRIFHENGLYFSPTGRLLCVTDSSKLSENIVSFIARNPLMHEAVPAVRSKPILVQGPERASFTQIAISPKVHSVKKGATHNALYIGTSDGHVLKLYDPQDGPTTIVQSVKVFPKNSPIIIGWLPMSR
;
A
#
# COMPACT_ATOMS: atom_id res chain seq x y z
N PRO A 1 -29.13 15.28 -39.00
CA PRO A 1 -28.86 13.84 -38.73
C PRO A 1 -27.63 13.72 -37.81
N HIS A 2 -27.86 13.78 -36.50
CA HIS A 2 -26.82 13.52 -35.50
C HIS A 2 -26.70 12.01 -35.35
N GLU A 3 -25.68 11.42 -35.96
CA GLU A 3 -25.35 10.02 -35.77
C GLU A 3 -24.57 9.88 -34.46
N SER A 4 -25.25 9.40 -33.43
CA SER A 4 -24.68 9.02 -32.14
C SER A 4 -23.62 7.94 -32.33
N MET A 5 -22.35 8.27 -32.09
CA MET A 5 -21.27 7.29 -32.10
C MET A 5 -21.48 6.26 -30.97
N PRO A 6 -21.28 4.95 -31.24
CA PRO A 6 -21.51 3.91 -30.25
C PRO A 6 -20.43 3.92 -29.17
N VAL A 7 -20.85 3.80 -27.92
CA VAL A 7 -19.97 3.69 -26.74
C VAL A 7 -19.21 2.35 -26.78
N PRO A 8 -17.86 2.33 -26.75
CA PRO A 8 -17.10 1.09 -26.83
C PRO A 8 -17.28 0.23 -25.57
N ARG A 9 -17.47 -1.07 -25.76
CA ARG A 9 -17.53 -2.05 -24.67
C ARG A 9 -16.20 -2.11 -23.88
N PRO A 10 -16.25 -2.37 -22.56
CA PRO A 10 -15.13 -2.21 -21.64
C PRO A 10 -13.88 -3.07 -21.93
N GLY A 11 -13.98 -4.10 -22.78
CA GLY A 11 -12.83 -4.89 -23.24
C GLY A 11 -12.02 -4.27 -24.40
N SER A 12 -12.55 -3.23 -25.06
CA SER A 12 -11.92 -2.64 -26.26
C SER A 12 -10.93 -1.52 -25.93
N VAL A 13 -11.10 -0.85 -24.78
CA VAL A 13 -10.31 0.32 -24.38
C VAL A 13 -8.84 -0.05 -24.15
N SER A 14 -8.58 -1.24 -23.57
CA SER A 14 -7.22 -1.74 -23.36
C SER A 14 -6.48 -1.98 -24.68
N HIS A 15 -7.16 -2.48 -25.72
CA HIS A 15 -6.57 -2.69 -27.04
C HIS A 15 -6.34 -1.38 -27.82
N VAL A 16 -7.24 -0.39 -27.68
CA VAL A 16 -7.11 0.91 -28.35
C VAL A 16 -5.98 1.74 -27.73
N ILE A 17 -5.86 1.75 -26.40
CA ILE A 17 -4.73 2.36 -25.69
C ILE A 17 -3.46 1.60 -26.08
N THR A 18 -3.42 0.27 -26.10
CA THR A 18 -2.20 -0.44 -26.51
C THR A 18 -1.77 -0.13 -27.97
N ARG A 19 -2.72 0.05 -28.91
CA ARG A 19 -2.41 0.39 -30.32
C ARG A 19 -1.94 1.84 -30.53
N ILE A 20 -2.60 2.82 -29.90
CA ILE A 20 -2.19 4.24 -30.01
C ILE A 20 -0.75 4.43 -29.49
N PHE A 21 -0.30 3.57 -28.58
CA PHE A 21 0.98 3.74 -27.89
C PHE A 21 2.16 3.07 -28.63
N HIS A 22 1.90 2.04 -29.44
CA HIS A 22 2.90 1.42 -30.31
C HIS A 22 3.25 2.29 -31.52
N GLU A 23 2.27 2.98 -32.11
CA GLU A 23 2.49 3.85 -33.29
C GLU A 23 3.25 5.15 -32.96
N ASN A 24 3.38 5.52 -31.69
CA ASN A 24 3.97 6.79 -31.24
C ASN A 24 5.30 6.65 -30.46
N GLY A 25 5.94 5.47 -30.47
CA GLY A 25 7.27 5.27 -29.86
C GLY A 25 7.30 5.38 -28.33
N LEU A 26 6.18 5.13 -27.65
CA LEU A 26 6.08 5.22 -26.19
C LEU A 26 6.68 3.95 -25.57
N TYR A 27 7.88 4.06 -25.00
CA TYR A 27 8.55 2.99 -24.25
C TYR A 27 7.81 2.67 -22.94
N PHE A 28 6.71 1.93 -23.05
CA PHE A 28 6.13 1.20 -21.92
C PHE A 28 6.70 -0.23 -21.93
N SER A 29 6.94 -0.80 -20.74
CA SER A 29 7.16 -2.24 -20.61
C SER A 29 6.02 -3.01 -21.33
N PRO A 30 6.24 -4.23 -21.87
CA PRO A 30 5.15 -5.09 -22.36
C PRO A 30 4.02 -5.32 -21.34
N THR A 31 4.21 -4.93 -20.08
CA THR A 31 3.23 -4.92 -19.00
C THR A 31 2.51 -3.57 -18.78
N GLY A 32 2.64 -2.59 -19.66
CA GLY A 32 1.97 -1.27 -19.52
C GLY A 32 2.50 -0.40 -18.38
N ARG A 33 3.73 -0.63 -17.92
CA ARG A 33 4.36 0.14 -16.83
C ARG A 33 5.30 1.21 -17.38
N LEU A 34 5.29 2.37 -16.73
CA LEU A 34 6.34 3.37 -16.89
C LEU A 34 7.66 2.78 -16.41
N LEU A 35 8.71 2.98 -17.20
CA LEU A 35 10.06 2.53 -16.90
C LEU A 35 10.92 3.73 -16.51
N CYS A 36 11.84 3.52 -15.56
CA CYS A 36 12.90 4.48 -15.30
C CYS A 36 13.81 4.53 -16.52
N VAL A 37 13.89 5.69 -17.17
CA VAL A 37 14.83 5.95 -18.26
C VAL A 37 16.06 6.66 -17.72
N THR A 38 17.23 6.42 -18.34
CA THR A 38 18.52 6.99 -17.90
C THR A 38 18.52 8.52 -17.93
N ASP A 39 17.76 9.13 -18.84
CA ASP A 39 17.67 10.57 -19.02
C ASP A 39 16.23 10.97 -19.34
N SER A 40 15.51 11.45 -18.33
CA SER A 40 14.10 11.83 -18.45
C SER A 40 13.87 13.09 -19.27
N SER A 41 14.92 13.89 -19.53
CA SER A 41 14.81 15.09 -20.39
C SER A 41 14.60 14.74 -21.86
N LYS A 42 14.95 13.50 -22.25
CA LYS A 42 14.78 12.97 -23.60
C LYS A 42 13.43 12.30 -23.82
N LEU A 43 12.55 12.32 -22.82
CA LEU A 43 11.18 11.84 -23.01
C LEU A 43 10.43 12.77 -23.95
N SER A 44 9.71 12.18 -24.89
CA SER A 44 8.90 12.94 -25.83
C SER A 44 7.72 13.63 -25.12
N GLU A 45 7.33 14.81 -25.62
CA GLU A 45 6.29 15.63 -25.00
C GLU A 45 4.94 14.90 -24.86
N ASN A 46 4.62 14.00 -25.79
CA ASN A 46 3.41 13.17 -25.72
C ASN A 46 3.42 12.22 -24.51
N ILE A 47 4.56 11.61 -24.15
CA ILE A 47 4.72 10.79 -22.94
C ILE A 47 4.51 11.67 -21.71
N VAL A 48 5.22 12.79 -21.64
CA VAL A 48 5.18 13.70 -20.50
C VAL A 48 3.75 14.23 -20.27
N SER A 49 3.08 14.66 -21.35
CA SER A 49 1.72 15.17 -21.32
C SER A 49 0.70 14.10 -20.94
N PHE A 50 0.89 12.84 -21.39
CA PHE A 50 0.03 11.73 -20.99
C PHE A 50 0.13 11.42 -19.49
N ILE A 51 1.36 11.30 -18.95
CA ILE A 51 1.59 11.01 -17.53
C ILE A 51 1.06 12.14 -16.65
N ALA A 52 1.27 13.40 -17.06
CA ALA A 52 0.77 14.56 -16.33
C ALA A 52 -0.77 14.60 -16.25
N ARG A 53 -1.47 14.15 -17.31
CA ARG A 53 -2.94 14.09 -17.33
C ARG A 53 -3.52 12.84 -16.67
N ASN A 54 -2.74 11.76 -16.53
CA ASN A 54 -3.21 10.47 -16.02
C ASN A 54 -2.30 9.95 -14.88
N PRO A 55 -2.18 10.68 -13.76
CA PRO A 55 -1.27 10.29 -12.67
C PRO A 55 -1.78 9.12 -11.82
N LEU A 56 -3.07 8.79 -11.89
CA LEU A 56 -3.70 7.74 -11.10
C LEU A 56 -3.80 6.44 -11.90
N MET A 57 -3.43 5.34 -11.25
CA MET A 57 -3.63 3.99 -11.78
C MET A 57 -5.12 3.61 -11.70
N HIS A 58 -5.57 2.83 -12.68
CA HIS A 58 -6.93 2.29 -12.67
C HIS A 58 -7.12 1.22 -11.58
N GLU A 59 -6.09 0.39 -11.37
CA GLU A 59 -6.13 -0.71 -10.41
C GLU A 59 -5.62 -0.26 -9.04
N ALA A 60 -6.34 -0.67 -7.99
CA ALA A 60 -5.92 -0.45 -6.60
C ALA A 60 -4.85 -1.46 -6.18
N VAL A 61 -3.99 -1.07 -5.24
CA VAL A 61 -3.00 -1.99 -4.64
C VAL A 61 -3.73 -2.93 -3.66
N PRO A 62 -3.75 -4.25 -3.91
CA PRO A 62 -4.38 -5.18 -2.98
C PRO A 62 -3.55 -5.32 -1.71
N ALA A 63 -4.22 -5.49 -0.57
CA ALA A 63 -3.55 -5.90 0.67
C ALA A 63 -2.97 -7.32 0.50
N VAL A 64 -1.86 -7.63 1.18
CA VAL A 64 -1.11 -8.92 1.08
C VAL A 64 -1.98 -10.17 1.27
N ARG A 65 -3.11 -10.06 2.00
CA ARG A 65 -4.07 -11.16 2.22
C ARG A 65 -5.51 -10.77 1.83
N SER A 66 -5.69 -9.73 1.03
CA SER A 66 -7.00 -9.15 0.68
C SER A 66 -7.89 -8.81 1.90
N LYS A 67 -7.28 -8.64 3.07
CA LYS A 67 -7.95 -8.32 4.34
C LYS A 67 -7.03 -7.50 5.25
N PRO A 68 -7.59 -6.66 6.14
CA PRO A 68 -6.81 -5.96 7.15
C PRO A 68 -6.19 -6.93 8.17
N ILE A 69 -5.03 -6.55 8.73
CA ILE A 69 -4.35 -7.31 9.78
C ILE A 69 -5.10 -7.17 11.12
N LEU A 70 -5.61 -5.98 11.41
CA LEU A 70 -6.32 -5.67 12.65
C LEU A 70 -7.47 -4.71 12.33
N VAL A 71 -8.64 -4.97 12.91
CA VAL A 71 -9.81 -4.09 12.86
C VAL A 71 -10.26 -3.83 14.29
N GLN A 72 -10.60 -2.59 14.59
CA GLN A 72 -11.21 -2.20 15.85
C GLN A 72 -12.48 -1.40 15.59
N GLY A 73 -13.47 -1.58 16.48
CA GLY A 73 -14.74 -0.86 16.41
C GLY A 73 -14.60 0.59 16.89
N PRO A 74 -15.65 1.40 16.69
CA PRO A 74 -15.64 2.84 16.98
C PRO A 74 -15.46 3.19 18.46
N GLU A 75 -15.80 2.27 19.38
CA GLU A 75 -15.64 2.45 20.83
C GLU A 75 -14.18 2.41 21.31
N ARG A 76 -13.24 2.02 20.44
CA ARG A 76 -11.82 1.95 20.78
C ARG A 76 -11.07 3.18 20.27
N ALA A 77 -10.01 3.54 20.99
CA ALA A 77 -9.11 4.59 20.57
C ALA A 77 -8.55 4.32 19.16
N SER A 78 -8.57 5.34 18.30
CA SER A 78 -8.08 5.24 16.93
C SER A 78 -6.59 4.94 16.89
N PHE A 79 -6.16 4.18 15.88
CA PHE A 79 -4.75 3.95 15.61
C PHE A 79 -4.09 5.22 15.09
N THR A 80 -2.90 5.52 15.60
CA THR A 80 -2.16 6.73 15.24
C THR A 80 -0.81 6.43 14.61
N GLN A 81 -0.16 5.32 14.99
CA GLN A 81 1.17 4.97 14.51
C GLN A 81 1.36 3.46 14.40
N ILE A 82 2.28 3.04 13.52
CA ILE A 82 2.71 1.65 13.36
C ILE A 82 4.23 1.54 13.33
N ALA A 83 4.77 0.55 14.04
CA ALA A 83 6.15 0.13 13.92
C ALA A 83 6.23 -1.40 13.83
N ILE A 84 7.21 -1.91 13.08
CA ILE A 84 7.35 -3.35 12.80
C ILE A 84 8.74 -3.81 13.20
N SER A 85 8.81 -4.83 14.04
CA SER A 85 10.03 -5.60 14.28
C SER A 85 9.98 -6.85 13.39
N PRO A 86 10.74 -6.90 12.29
CA PRO A 86 10.73 -8.06 11.40
C PRO A 86 11.48 -9.25 12.02
N LYS A 87 11.11 -10.46 11.60
CA LYS A 87 11.85 -11.71 11.87
C LYS A 87 12.12 -11.99 13.37
N VAL A 88 11.17 -11.70 14.24
CA VAL A 88 11.24 -12.06 15.66
C VAL A 88 11.16 -13.59 15.80
N HIS A 89 12.11 -14.17 16.54
CA HIS A 89 12.18 -15.61 16.76
C HIS A 89 11.08 -16.06 17.73
N SER A 90 10.36 -17.11 17.34
CA SER A 90 9.41 -17.80 18.22
C SER A 90 10.12 -18.88 19.04
N VAL A 91 9.43 -19.39 20.06
CA VAL A 91 9.90 -20.52 20.89
C VAL A 91 10.09 -21.78 20.02
N LYS A 92 9.32 -21.93 18.94
CA LYS A 92 9.51 -23.00 17.95
C LYS A 92 10.76 -22.69 17.11
N LYS A 93 11.77 -23.56 17.20
CA LYS A 93 13.04 -23.45 16.47
C LYS A 93 12.78 -23.22 14.97
N GLY A 94 13.39 -22.16 14.43
CA GLY A 94 13.30 -21.78 13.02
C GLY A 94 12.04 -21.01 12.60
N ALA A 95 11.05 -20.84 13.49
CA ALA A 95 9.88 -20.02 13.20
C ALA A 95 10.15 -18.55 13.53
N THR A 96 9.96 -17.68 12.55
CA THR A 96 10.03 -16.22 12.73
C THR A 96 8.71 -15.57 12.34
N HIS A 97 8.39 -14.45 13.00
CA HIS A 97 7.18 -13.67 12.74
C HIS A 97 7.49 -12.18 12.84
N ASN A 98 6.59 -11.35 12.30
CA ASN A 98 6.66 -9.92 12.49
C ASN A 98 5.91 -9.55 13.77
N ALA A 99 6.57 -8.81 14.67
CA ALA A 99 5.88 -8.19 15.79
C ALA A 99 5.48 -6.77 15.40
N LEU A 100 4.18 -6.48 15.46
CA LEU A 100 3.65 -5.16 15.15
C LEU A 100 3.38 -4.41 16.45
N TYR A 101 3.71 -3.12 16.46
CA TYR A 101 3.45 -2.20 17.54
C TYR A 101 2.56 -1.08 17.00
N ILE A 102 1.37 -0.92 17.58
CA ILE A 102 0.39 0.07 17.14
C ILE A 102 0.16 1.08 18.27
N GLY A 103 0.41 2.35 17.98
CA GLY A 103 0.07 3.45 18.88
C GLY A 103 -1.39 3.84 18.74
N THR A 104 -2.00 4.28 19.83
CA THR A 104 -3.39 4.76 19.86
C THR A 104 -3.49 6.23 20.27
N SER A 105 -4.64 6.83 19.99
CA SER A 105 -4.95 8.23 20.34
C SER A 105 -5.07 8.50 21.85
N ASP A 106 -5.28 7.45 22.66
CA ASP A 106 -5.38 7.55 24.12
C ASP A 106 -4.08 7.17 24.85
N GLY A 107 -3.01 6.87 24.11
CA GLY A 107 -1.67 6.66 24.66
C GLY A 107 -1.31 5.22 24.98
N HIS A 108 -1.98 4.25 24.34
CA HIS A 108 -1.63 2.83 24.42
C HIS A 108 -0.75 2.38 23.27
N VAL A 109 0.22 1.52 23.57
CA VAL A 109 0.92 0.71 22.58
C VAL A 109 0.36 -0.70 22.62
N LEU A 110 -0.17 -1.15 21.49
CA LEU A 110 -0.63 -2.51 21.27
C LEU A 110 0.49 -3.32 20.62
N LYS A 111 0.87 -4.45 21.22
CA LYS A 111 1.76 -5.44 20.61
C LYS A 111 0.92 -6.54 19.99
N LEU A 112 1.13 -6.83 18.71
CA LEU A 112 0.38 -7.85 17.97
C LEU A 112 1.26 -8.98 17.49
N TYR A 113 0.65 -10.15 17.41
CA TYR A 113 1.16 -11.33 16.75
C TYR A 113 0.28 -11.66 15.56
N ASP A 114 0.88 -11.69 14.37
CA ASP A 114 0.22 -12.11 13.13
C ASP A 114 0.85 -13.43 12.65
N PRO A 115 0.17 -14.59 12.79
CA PRO A 115 0.69 -15.88 12.36
C PRO A 115 0.66 -16.08 10.84
N GLN A 116 0.26 -15.06 10.05
CA GLN A 116 0.00 -15.10 8.60
C GLN A 116 -1.19 -15.99 8.18
N ASP A 117 -1.28 -17.20 8.71
CA ASP A 117 -2.29 -18.21 8.40
C ASP A 117 -3.40 -18.33 9.47
N GLY A 118 -3.68 -17.22 10.17
CA GLY A 118 -4.64 -17.22 11.26
C GLY A 118 -5.10 -15.83 11.68
N PRO A 119 -5.95 -15.74 12.71
CA PRO A 119 -6.36 -14.45 13.26
C PRO A 119 -5.19 -13.75 13.95
N THR A 120 -5.02 -12.47 13.66
CA THR A 120 -4.10 -11.61 14.40
C THR A 120 -4.57 -11.50 15.84
N THR A 121 -3.65 -11.63 16.78
CA THR A 121 -3.94 -11.55 18.21
C THR A 121 -3.19 -10.37 18.83
N ILE A 122 -3.87 -9.62 19.70
CA ILE A 122 -3.23 -8.62 20.56
C ILE A 122 -2.59 -9.37 21.73
N VAL A 123 -1.25 -9.34 21.79
CA VAL A 123 -0.47 -9.98 22.84
C VAL A 123 -0.40 -9.10 24.07
N GLN A 124 -0.34 -7.78 23.88
CA GLN A 124 -0.19 -6.83 24.97
C GLN A 124 -0.82 -5.48 24.61
N SER A 125 -1.37 -4.79 25.61
CA SER A 125 -1.76 -3.39 25.55
C SER A 125 -1.15 -2.68 26.74
N VAL A 126 -0.35 -1.63 26.51
CA VAL A 126 0.33 -0.89 27.57
C VAL A 126 0.04 0.59 27.42
N LYS A 127 -0.48 1.22 28.47
CA LYS A 127 -0.57 2.67 28.56
C LYS A 127 0.80 3.25 28.86
N VAL A 128 1.33 4.05 27.94
CA VAL A 128 2.69 4.58 28.01
C VAL A 128 2.75 5.92 28.73
N PHE A 129 1.69 6.72 28.64
CA PHE A 129 1.61 8.04 29.26
C PHE A 129 0.57 8.07 30.39
N PRO A 130 0.84 8.73 31.54
CA PRO A 130 -0.14 8.84 32.63
C PRO A 130 -1.42 9.55 32.19
N LYS A 131 -1.27 10.65 31.44
CA LYS A 131 -2.37 11.39 30.82
C LYS A 131 -2.75 10.74 29.50
N ASN A 132 -4.04 10.75 29.16
CA ASN A 132 -4.51 10.35 27.83
C ASN A 132 -3.92 11.31 26.79
N SER A 133 -2.91 10.84 26.07
CA SER A 133 -2.17 11.63 25.08
C SER A 133 -1.80 10.73 23.91
N PRO A 134 -2.01 11.19 22.67
CA PRO A 134 -1.84 10.35 21.50
C PRO A 134 -0.37 10.00 21.26
N ILE A 135 -0.12 8.79 20.79
CA ILE A 135 1.21 8.40 20.31
C ILE A 135 1.37 8.95 18.89
N ILE A 136 2.19 9.99 18.74
CA ILE A 136 2.40 10.67 17.44
C ILE A 136 3.69 10.26 16.74
N ILE A 137 4.59 9.58 17.43
CA ILE A 137 5.88 9.14 16.91
C ILE A 137 6.26 7.82 17.58
N GLY A 138 6.80 6.89 16.80
CA GLY A 138 7.30 5.62 17.30
C GLY A 138 8.41 5.12 16.39
N TRP A 139 9.54 4.75 16.98
CA TRP A 139 10.65 4.08 16.31
C TRP A 139 11.07 2.90 17.14
N LEU A 140 11.32 1.78 16.46
CA LEU A 140 11.98 0.64 17.07
C LEU A 140 13.48 0.82 16.87
N PRO A 141 14.29 0.67 17.93
CA PRO A 141 15.74 0.64 17.73
C PRO A 141 16.07 -0.53 16.79
N MET A 142 16.90 -0.28 15.77
CA MET A 142 17.44 -1.36 14.95
C MET A 142 18.25 -2.29 15.86
N SER A 143 17.83 -3.54 15.97
CA SER A 143 18.68 -4.60 16.51
C SER A 143 19.92 -4.67 15.64
N ARG A 144 21.10 -4.49 16.23
CA ARG A 144 22.37 -4.90 15.60
C ARG A 144 22.39 -6.41 15.44
#